data_AF-A0A533RUD1-F1
#
_entry.id   AF-A0A533RUD1-F1
#
_cell.length_a   1.000
_cell.length_b   1.000
_cell.length_c   1.000
_cell.angle_alpha   90.00
_cell.angle_beta   90.00
_cell.angle_gamma   90.00
#
_symmetry.space_group_name_H-M   'P 1'
#
loop_
_entity.id
_entity.type
_entity.pdbx_description
1 polymer ?
#
loop_
_entity_poly.entity_id
_entity_poly.type
_entity_poly.pdbx_seq_one_letter_code
_entity_poly.pdbx_strand_id
1 'polypeptide(L)'
;MMTPKERVIAALQHIEPDRVPTGENSVDGRLVEQMLGRQTLFNMGMKELEALWDGRREEVVHDYCTAHVDLARRLEWDYVRVPFVPAATAFQRPQMTGPHSWIDHEGYEVHFNPDAGNVIVRKQFPNLTADDLPDPEEPFTVDTTQLEAIRYVVKELGKTHFIIARSPLDGTFPWLETVGMEEFLISMITNPDFVYRAIEVYVT
;
A
#
# COMPACT_ATOMS: atom_id res chain seq x y z
N MET A 1 17.52 26.01 -12.18
CA MET A 1 17.49 24.81 -11.32
C MET A 1 16.16 24.13 -11.57
N MET A 2 16.15 22.82 -11.82
CA MET A 2 14.94 22.07 -12.14
C MET A 2 14.06 21.94 -10.89
N THR A 3 12.74 21.90 -11.07
CA THR A 3 11.84 21.46 -10.00
C THR A 3 12.04 19.97 -9.72
N PRO A 4 11.68 19.51 -8.49
CA PRO A 4 11.55 18.09 -8.16
C PRO A 4 10.96 17.22 -9.28
N LYS A 5 9.82 17.64 -9.86
CA LYS A 5 9.14 16.94 -10.95
C LYS A 5 9.94 16.93 -12.25
N GLU A 6 10.42 18.09 -12.70
CA GLU A 6 11.21 18.18 -13.93
C GLU A 6 12.47 17.31 -13.87
N ARG A 7 13.10 17.27 -12.69
CA ARG A 7 14.27 16.43 -12.42
C ARG A 7 13.98 14.94 -12.59
N VAL A 8 12.86 14.46 -12.04
CA VAL A 8 12.43 13.06 -12.20
C VAL A 8 12.07 12.76 -13.65
N ILE A 9 11.35 13.65 -14.31
CA ILE A 9 10.98 13.48 -15.74
C ILE A 9 12.23 13.42 -16.62
N ALA A 10 13.20 14.32 -16.41
CA ALA A 10 14.47 14.30 -17.15
C ALA A 10 15.18 12.95 -16.98
N ALA A 11 15.32 12.46 -15.74
CA ALA A 11 15.95 11.18 -15.46
C ALA A 11 15.23 10.00 -16.15
N LEU A 12 13.89 9.96 -16.10
CA LEU A 12 13.08 8.93 -16.78
C LEU A 12 13.19 8.99 -18.31
N GLN A 13 13.46 10.18 -18.87
CA GLN A 13 13.68 10.39 -20.29
C GLN A 13 15.15 10.19 -20.71
N HIS A 14 16.00 9.71 -19.80
CA HIS A 14 17.45 9.57 -20.02
C HIS A 14 18.15 10.90 -20.37
N ILE A 15 17.61 12.02 -19.88
CA ILE A 15 18.21 13.36 -19.96
C ILE A 15 18.92 13.64 -18.63
N GLU A 16 20.15 14.18 -18.68
CA GLU A 16 20.91 14.51 -17.47
C GLU A 16 20.20 15.60 -16.63
N PRO A 17 19.78 15.29 -15.39
CA PRO A 17 19.18 16.26 -14.50
C PRO A 17 20.24 17.14 -13.82
N ASP A 18 19.82 18.22 -13.15
CA ASP A 18 20.72 19.07 -12.36
C ASP A 18 21.31 18.39 -11.11
N ARG A 19 20.67 17.32 -10.62
CA ARG A 19 21.20 16.32 -9.66
C ARG A 19 20.40 15.02 -9.76
N VAL A 20 20.91 13.93 -9.18
CA VAL A 20 20.15 12.67 -9.06
C VAL A 20 18.86 12.92 -8.27
N PRO A 21 17.67 12.57 -8.82
CA PRO A 21 16.42 12.69 -8.08
C PRO A 21 16.35 11.67 -6.95
N THR A 22 15.83 12.09 -5.80
CA THR A 22 15.76 11.31 -4.56
C THR A 22 14.33 11.21 -4.02
N GLY A 23 14.04 10.14 -3.29
CA GLY A 23 12.76 9.90 -2.62
C GLY A 23 12.75 8.50 -2.04
N GLU A 24 11.67 8.13 -1.37
CA GLU A 24 11.54 6.82 -0.71
C GLU A 24 10.19 6.17 -1.01
N ASN A 25 10.19 4.84 -1.12
CA ASN A 25 9.02 4.02 -1.38
C ASN A 25 8.19 3.72 -0.12
N SER A 26 8.83 3.72 1.05
CA SER A 26 8.18 3.56 2.36
C SER A 26 9.12 4.02 3.49
N VAL A 27 8.59 4.76 4.46
CA VAL A 27 9.31 5.11 5.69
C VAL A 27 8.60 4.49 6.88
N ASP A 28 9.35 3.85 7.78
CA ASP A 28 8.82 3.35 9.04
C ASP A 28 8.28 4.50 9.91
N GLY A 29 7.09 4.35 10.48
CA GLY A 29 6.45 5.43 11.23
C GLY A 29 7.28 5.92 12.43
N ARG A 30 8.12 5.09 13.06
CA ARG A 30 9.00 5.54 14.16
C ARG A 30 10.08 6.48 13.65
N LEU A 31 10.59 6.27 12.44
CA LEU A 31 11.51 7.20 11.80
C LEU A 31 10.79 8.49 11.41
N VAL A 32 9.52 8.41 10.99
CA VAL A 32 8.70 9.60 10.74
C VAL A 32 8.54 10.45 12.00
N GLU A 33 8.23 9.82 13.16
CA GLU A 33 8.15 10.55 14.42
C GLU A 33 9.47 11.27 14.77
N GLN A 34 10.61 10.60 14.54
CA GLN A 34 11.94 11.20 14.76
C GLN A 34 12.24 12.35 13.79
N MET A 35 11.89 12.21 12.51
CA MET A 35 12.18 13.19 11.47
C MET A 35 11.28 14.43 11.57
N LEU A 36 10.00 14.24 11.92
CA LEU A 36 8.99 15.29 11.99
C LEU A 36 8.79 15.86 13.39
N GLY A 37 9.25 15.15 14.44
CA GLY A 37 9.14 15.59 15.83
C GLY A 37 7.71 15.57 16.39
N ARG A 38 6.82 14.74 15.82
CA ARG A 38 5.42 14.58 16.23
C ARG A 38 5.02 13.11 16.22
N GLN A 39 4.01 12.75 17.01
CA GLN A 39 3.42 11.41 16.95
C GLN A 39 2.74 11.16 15.60
N THR A 40 2.69 9.90 15.18
CA THR A 40 2.14 9.48 13.88
C THR A 40 1.42 8.12 14.00
N LEU A 41 0.41 7.92 13.17
CA LEU A 41 -0.21 6.62 12.84
C LEU A 41 0.26 6.10 11.48
N PHE A 42 0.84 6.95 10.63
CA PHE A 42 1.41 6.59 9.33
C PHE A 42 2.46 5.47 9.45
N ASN A 43 2.25 4.36 8.74
CA ASN A 43 3.17 3.22 8.69
C ASN A 43 3.61 2.73 10.08
N MET A 44 2.67 2.62 11.03
CA MET A 44 2.95 2.16 12.40
C MET A 44 2.49 0.72 12.68
N GLY A 45 2.10 -0.02 11.65
CA GLY A 45 1.72 -1.43 11.76
C GLY A 45 0.54 -1.65 12.70
N MET A 46 0.78 -2.32 13.84
CA MET A 46 -0.28 -2.65 14.81
C MET A 46 -1.02 -1.42 15.34
N LYS A 47 -0.34 -0.30 15.62
CA LYS A 47 -1.01 0.92 16.14
C LYS A 47 -1.99 1.51 15.14
N GLU A 48 -1.67 1.41 13.85
CA GLU A 48 -2.55 1.86 12.77
C GLU A 48 -3.80 0.97 12.71
N LEU A 49 -3.63 -0.36 12.78
CA LEU A 49 -4.75 -1.30 12.84
C LEU A 49 -5.65 -1.10 14.05
N GLU A 50 -5.08 -0.93 15.24
CA GLU A 50 -5.85 -0.64 16.45
C GLU A 50 -6.68 0.63 16.30
N ALA A 51 -6.09 1.70 15.75
CA ALA A 51 -6.80 2.93 15.46
C ALA A 51 -7.96 2.70 14.48
N LEU A 52 -7.75 1.90 13.42
CA LEU A 52 -8.81 1.53 12.49
C LEU A 52 -9.94 0.76 13.17
N TRP A 53 -9.63 -0.25 13.98
CA TRP A 53 -10.63 -1.02 14.75
C TRP A 53 -11.40 -0.19 15.77
N ASP A 54 -10.81 0.90 16.24
CA ASP A 54 -11.45 1.89 17.13
C ASP A 54 -12.26 2.95 16.37
N GLY A 55 -12.39 2.81 15.05
CA GLY A 55 -13.14 3.74 14.20
C GLY A 55 -12.42 5.06 13.93
N ARG A 56 -11.12 5.14 14.19
CA ARG A 56 -10.29 6.35 14.02
C ARG A 56 -9.70 6.47 12.61
N ARG A 57 -10.43 5.99 11.60
CA ARG A 57 -9.99 5.99 10.18
C ARG A 57 -9.63 7.40 9.70
N GLU A 58 -10.42 8.40 10.03
CA GLU A 58 -10.16 9.80 9.63
C GLU A 58 -8.83 10.34 10.18
N GLU A 59 -8.46 9.94 11.40
CA GLU A 59 -7.17 10.31 11.99
C GLU A 59 -6.01 9.66 11.25
N VAL A 60 -6.13 8.36 10.94
CA VAL A 60 -5.15 7.63 10.13
C VAL A 60 -4.97 8.29 8.77
N VAL A 61 -6.06 8.56 8.05
CA VAL A 61 -6.01 9.14 6.71
C VAL A 61 -5.48 10.58 6.72
N HIS A 62 -5.85 11.39 7.71
CA HIS A 62 -5.28 12.72 7.87
C HIS A 62 -3.76 12.66 8.11
N ASP A 63 -3.30 11.69 8.90
CA ASP A 63 -1.88 11.52 9.16
C ASP A 63 -1.11 11.04 7.93
N TYR A 64 -1.67 10.10 7.14
CA TYR A 64 -1.14 9.75 5.82
C TYR A 64 -1.05 10.98 4.90
N CYS A 65 -2.10 11.81 4.83
CA CYS A 65 -2.10 13.03 4.02
C CYS A 65 -0.92 13.96 4.38
N THR A 66 -0.77 14.25 5.67
CA THR A 66 0.21 15.24 6.14
C THR A 66 1.63 14.68 6.16
N ALA A 67 1.84 13.44 6.60
CA ALA A 67 3.18 12.82 6.68
C ALA A 67 3.87 12.76 5.31
N HIS A 68 3.16 12.38 4.25
CA HIS A 68 3.74 12.36 2.89
C HIS A 68 4.21 13.74 2.42
N VAL A 69 3.44 14.79 2.75
CA VAL A 69 3.78 16.16 2.37
C VAL A 69 4.94 16.69 3.20
N ASP A 70 4.88 16.47 4.52
CA ASP A 70 5.87 16.96 5.48
C ASP A 70 7.23 16.30 5.26
N LEU A 71 7.28 14.98 5.06
CA LEU A 71 8.53 14.25 4.78
C LEU A 71 9.19 14.73 3.50
N ALA A 72 8.40 14.86 2.41
CA ALA A 72 8.93 15.30 1.13
C ALA A 72 9.55 16.70 1.22
N ARG A 73 8.89 17.63 1.92
CA ARG A 73 9.41 18.98 2.16
C ARG A 73 10.63 18.96 3.08
N ARG A 74 10.60 18.15 4.15
CA ARG A 74 11.65 18.10 5.18
C ARG A 74 12.96 17.48 4.68
N LEU A 75 12.86 16.50 3.79
CA LEU A 75 13.97 15.73 3.24
C LEU A 75 14.32 16.13 1.80
N GLU A 76 13.68 17.17 1.27
CA GLU A 76 13.91 17.72 -0.08
C GLU A 76 13.81 16.65 -1.18
N TRP A 77 12.80 15.79 -1.05
CA TRP A 77 12.53 14.73 -2.01
C TRP A 77 12.00 15.26 -3.34
N ASP A 78 12.30 14.53 -4.40
CA ASP A 78 11.93 14.88 -5.76
C ASP A 78 10.62 14.21 -6.20
N TYR A 79 10.35 13.03 -5.64
CA TYR A 79 9.12 12.29 -5.83
C TYR A 79 8.51 11.83 -4.51
N VAL A 80 7.20 11.56 -4.55
CA VAL A 80 6.44 11.03 -3.41
C VAL A 80 5.62 9.85 -3.91
N ARG A 81 5.84 8.67 -3.32
CA ARG A 81 5.00 7.49 -3.55
C ARG A 81 3.88 7.49 -2.52
N VAL A 82 2.64 7.58 -2.99
CA VAL A 82 1.45 7.71 -2.14
C VAL A 82 0.58 6.46 -2.30
N PRO A 83 0.31 5.71 -1.21
CA PRO A 83 -0.56 4.54 -1.26
C PRO A 83 -2.03 4.94 -1.28
N PHE A 84 -2.87 3.97 -1.62
CA PHE A 84 -4.28 4.00 -1.27
C PHE A 84 -4.39 3.97 0.26
N VAL A 85 -5.29 4.78 0.80
CA VAL A 85 -5.61 4.77 2.23
C VAL A 85 -6.73 3.78 2.54
N PRO A 86 -6.92 3.37 3.81
CA PRO A 86 -8.03 2.51 4.18
C PRO A 86 -9.38 3.07 3.69
N ALA A 87 -10.23 2.21 3.13
CA ALA A 87 -11.56 2.57 2.65
C ALA A 87 -12.43 3.14 3.78
N ALA A 88 -13.39 4.00 3.44
CA ALA A 88 -14.35 4.55 4.40
C ALA A 88 -15.45 3.53 4.74
N THR A 89 -15.03 2.37 5.26
CA THR A 89 -15.91 1.31 5.75
C THR A 89 -15.77 1.17 7.27
N ALA A 90 -16.75 0.52 7.89
CA ALA A 90 -16.66 0.18 9.30
C ALA A 90 -15.68 -0.98 9.49
N PHE A 91 -14.60 -0.73 10.22
CA PHE A 91 -13.65 -1.78 10.60
C PHE A 91 -14.21 -2.51 11.82
N GLN A 92 -14.43 -3.81 11.67
CA GLN A 92 -14.79 -4.66 12.81
C GLN A 92 -13.53 -4.98 13.60
N ARG A 93 -13.58 -4.79 14.90
CA ARG A 93 -12.52 -5.28 15.79
C ARG A 93 -12.48 -6.80 15.69
N PRO A 94 -11.32 -7.40 15.37
CA PRO A 94 -11.24 -8.83 15.13
C PRO A 94 -11.34 -9.62 16.43
N GLN A 95 -11.59 -10.92 16.30
CA GLN A 95 -11.45 -11.86 17.40
C GLN A 95 -9.96 -12.12 17.65
N MET A 96 -9.41 -11.55 18.73
CA MET A 96 -8.04 -11.81 19.14
C MET A 96 -7.88 -13.29 19.57
N THR A 97 -6.86 -13.97 19.02
CA THR A 97 -6.46 -15.32 19.42
C THR A 97 -5.21 -15.33 20.31
N GLY A 98 -4.50 -14.19 20.37
CA GLY A 98 -3.33 -13.98 21.21
C GLY A 98 -2.90 -12.51 21.24
N PRO A 99 -1.78 -12.17 21.90
CA PRO A 99 -1.30 -10.78 22.00
C PRO A 99 -0.97 -10.13 20.66
N HIS A 100 -0.56 -10.94 19.67
CA HIS A 100 -0.19 -10.50 18.33
C HIS A 100 -0.81 -11.40 17.25
N SER A 101 -1.98 -11.98 17.53
CA SER A 101 -2.69 -12.82 16.58
C SER A 101 -4.20 -12.67 16.71
N TRP A 102 -4.90 -12.75 15.57
CA TRP A 102 -6.34 -12.57 15.50
C TRP A 102 -6.93 -13.26 14.26
N ILE A 103 -8.25 -13.43 14.26
CA ILE A 103 -9.01 -13.84 13.08
C ILE A 103 -9.48 -12.58 12.37
N ASP A 104 -9.11 -12.41 11.10
CA ASP A 104 -9.54 -11.28 10.29
C ASP A 104 -11.02 -11.38 9.86
N HIS A 105 -11.52 -10.35 9.18
CA HIS A 105 -12.89 -10.28 8.70
C HIS A 105 -13.25 -11.34 7.65
N GLU A 106 -12.25 -11.95 7.02
CA GLU A 106 -12.41 -13.03 6.05
C GLU A 106 -12.33 -14.42 6.72
N GLY A 107 -12.07 -14.47 8.04
CA GLY A 107 -12.02 -15.70 8.82
C GLY A 107 -10.64 -16.35 8.92
N TYR A 108 -9.58 -15.67 8.48
CA TYR A 108 -8.23 -16.23 8.45
C TYR A 108 -7.40 -15.79 9.65
N GLU A 109 -6.52 -16.69 10.10
CA GLU A 109 -5.59 -16.38 11.19
C GLU A 109 -4.45 -15.49 10.69
N VAL A 110 -4.28 -14.35 11.36
CA VAL A 110 -3.26 -13.34 11.09
C VAL A 110 -2.32 -13.25 12.28
N HIS A 111 -1.03 -13.07 11.99
CA HIS A 111 0.02 -12.87 12.99
C HIS A 111 0.81 -11.61 12.72
N PHE A 112 1.12 -10.91 13.80
CA PHE A 112 2.05 -9.81 13.85
C PHE A 112 3.30 -10.22 14.64
N ASN A 113 4.48 -9.88 14.15
CA ASN A 113 5.71 -10.03 14.91
C ASN A 113 6.29 -8.64 15.22
N PRO A 114 6.26 -8.17 16.49
CA PRO A 114 6.74 -6.84 16.84
C PRO A 114 8.24 -6.64 16.54
N ASP A 115 9.02 -7.72 16.51
CA ASP A 115 10.45 -7.70 16.20
C ASP A 115 10.72 -7.61 14.69
N ALA A 116 9.76 -8.01 13.86
CA ALA A 116 9.85 -7.94 12.41
C ALA A 116 9.38 -6.58 11.82
N GLY A 117 9.16 -5.59 12.68
CA GLY A 117 8.69 -4.26 12.27
C GLY A 117 7.18 -4.25 12.00
N ASN A 118 6.75 -3.64 10.90
CA ASN A 118 5.33 -3.45 10.57
C ASN A 118 4.76 -4.53 9.65
N VAL A 119 5.42 -5.69 9.56
CA VAL A 119 4.97 -6.79 8.69
C VAL A 119 3.89 -7.59 9.41
N ILE A 120 2.76 -7.76 8.72
CA ILE A 120 1.62 -8.56 9.16
C ILE A 120 1.46 -9.69 8.15
N VAL A 121 1.42 -10.92 8.65
CA VAL A 121 1.40 -12.11 7.80
C VAL A 121 0.11 -12.87 8.05
N ARG A 122 -0.64 -13.10 6.98
CA ARG A 122 -1.76 -14.03 6.94
C ARG A 122 -1.20 -15.44 6.75
N LYS A 123 -1.59 -16.40 7.60
CA LYS A 123 -1.07 -17.77 7.54
C LYS A 123 -1.76 -18.65 6.50
N GLN A 124 -2.95 -18.27 6.10
CA GLN A 124 -3.85 -19.10 5.31
C GLN A 124 -4.35 -18.29 4.13
N PHE A 125 -4.33 -18.87 2.94
CA PHE A 125 -4.88 -18.28 1.73
C PHE A 125 -6.10 -19.10 1.28
N PRO A 126 -7.04 -18.52 0.51
CA PRO A 126 -8.16 -19.28 -0.01
C PRO A 126 -7.65 -20.36 -0.97
N ASN A 127 -8.41 -21.44 -1.08
CA ASN A 127 -8.19 -22.46 -2.09
C ASN A 127 -9.09 -22.16 -3.29
N LEU A 128 -8.55 -21.46 -4.28
CA LEU A 128 -9.28 -21.01 -5.48
C LEU A 128 -8.91 -21.85 -6.69
N THR A 129 -9.90 -22.09 -7.55
CA THR A 129 -9.75 -22.63 -8.90
C THR A 129 -9.91 -21.51 -9.93
N ALA A 130 -9.67 -21.80 -11.21
CA ALA A 130 -9.79 -20.80 -12.28
C ALA A 130 -11.23 -20.25 -12.41
N ASP A 131 -12.22 -21.07 -12.10
CA ASP A 131 -13.64 -20.71 -12.15
C ASP A 131 -14.07 -19.83 -10.97
N ASP A 132 -13.27 -19.78 -9.88
CA ASP A 132 -13.52 -18.92 -8.72
C ASP A 132 -12.96 -17.50 -8.93
N LEU A 133 -12.18 -17.28 -9.99
CA LEU A 133 -11.59 -15.97 -10.30
C LEU A 133 -12.66 -15.03 -10.91
N PRO A 134 -12.58 -13.71 -10.62
CA PRO A 134 -13.46 -12.72 -11.24
C PRO A 134 -13.45 -12.76 -12.78
N ASP A 135 -14.51 -12.25 -13.39
CA ASP A 135 -14.53 -12.03 -14.83
C ASP A 135 -13.60 -10.85 -15.17
N PRO A 136 -12.54 -11.03 -15.99
CA PRO A 136 -11.65 -9.92 -16.37
C PRO A 136 -12.38 -8.80 -17.13
N GLU A 137 -13.55 -9.08 -17.72
CA GLU A 137 -14.37 -8.07 -18.39
C GLU A 137 -15.30 -7.31 -17.43
N GLU A 138 -15.37 -7.70 -16.14
CA GLU A 138 -16.17 -6.99 -15.15
C GLU A 138 -15.62 -5.58 -14.92
N PRO A 139 -16.46 -4.52 -14.91
CA PRO A 139 -15.98 -3.16 -14.71
C PRO A 139 -15.28 -2.97 -13.35
N PHE A 140 -13.99 -2.66 -13.42
CA PHE A 140 -13.23 -2.29 -12.22
C PHE A 140 -13.74 -0.97 -11.62
N THR A 141 -14.21 -1.03 -10.37
CA THR A 141 -14.69 0.13 -9.62
C THR A 141 -13.70 0.53 -8.55
N VAL A 142 -13.23 1.78 -8.60
CA VAL A 142 -12.35 2.34 -7.57
C VAL A 142 -13.18 2.95 -6.44
N ASP A 143 -12.95 2.49 -5.21
CA ASP A 143 -13.45 3.22 -4.03
C ASP A 143 -12.69 4.55 -3.91
N THR A 144 -13.40 5.63 -4.23
CA THR A 144 -12.82 6.98 -4.25
C THR A 144 -12.36 7.49 -2.89
N THR A 145 -12.80 6.87 -1.78
CA THR A 145 -12.36 7.21 -0.42
C THR A 145 -10.93 6.74 -0.17
N GLN A 146 -10.47 5.71 -0.87
CA GLN A 146 -9.08 5.26 -0.80
C GLN A 146 -8.10 6.21 -1.49
N LEU A 147 -8.61 7.17 -2.28
CA LEU A 147 -7.80 8.14 -3.03
C LEU A 147 -7.51 9.44 -2.27
N GLU A 148 -7.94 9.56 -1.01
CA GLU A 148 -7.88 10.83 -0.26
C GLU A 148 -6.45 11.35 -0.07
N ALA A 149 -5.51 10.51 0.35
CA ALA A 149 -4.10 10.91 0.48
C ALA A 149 -3.50 11.30 -0.87
N ILE A 150 -3.82 10.57 -1.95
CA ILE A 150 -3.36 10.89 -3.30
C ILE A 150 -3.86 12.28 -3.72
N ARG A 151 -5.15 12.55 -3.55
CA ARG A 151 -5.77 13.85 -3.87
C ARG A 151 -5.15 14.98 -3.04
N TYR A 152 -4.91 14.74 -1.76
CA TYR A 152 -4.28 15.71 -0.87
C TYR A 152 -2.84 16.03 -1.31
N VAL A 153 -2.02 15.00 -1.57
CA VAL A 153 -0.63 15.17 -2.00
C VAL A 153 -0.55 15.84 -3.39
N VAL A 154 -1.43 15.47 -4.33
CA VAL A 154 -1.51 16.15 -5.63
C VAL A 154 -1.86 17.62 -5.48
N LYS A 155 -2.78 17.98 -4.57
CA LYS A 155 -3.12 19.37 -4.28
C LYS A 155 -1.92 20.15 -3.71
N GLU A 156 -1.19 19.56 -2.76
CA GLU A 156 -0.11 20.23 -2.03
C GLU A 156 1.23 20.27 -2.77
N LEU A 157 1.56 19.20 -3.50
CA LEU A 157 2.88 18.98 -4.10
C LEU A 157 2.81 18.75 -5.61
N GLY A 158 1.64 18.45 -6.17
CA GLY A 158 1.50 18.01 -7.56
C GLY A 158 1.89 19.05 -8.61
N LYS A 159 2.14 20.31 -8.26
CA LYS A 159 2.75 21.30 -9.17
C LYS A 159 4.28 21.19 -9.23
N THR A 160 4.91 20.75 -8.15
CA THR A 160 6.36 20.81 -7.97
C THR A 160 7.02 19.45 -7.95
N HIS A 161 6.40 18.41 -7.36
CA HIS A 161 6.95 17.07 -7.16
C HIS A 161 6.35 16.06 -8.14
N PHE A 162 7.10 15.00 -8.42
CA PHE A 162 6.60 13.84 -9.15
C PHE A 162 5.80 12.94 -8.20
N ILE A 163 4.54 12.63 -8.51
CA ILE A 163 3.69 11.84 -7.63
C ILE A 163 3.52 10.44 -8.23
N ILE A 164 3.85 9.42 -7.46
CA ILE A 164 3.67 8.01 -7.82
C ILE A 164 2.48 7.49 -7.01
N ALA A 165 1.34 7.29 -7.65
CA ALA A 165 0.23 6.58 -7.02
C ALA A 165 0.57 5.08 -6.96
N ARG A 166 0.54 4.50 -5.75
CA ARG A 166 0.76 3.07 -5.56
C ARG A 166 -0.60 2.36 -5.55
N SER A 167 -0.79 1.45 -6.51
CA SER A 167 -1.92 0.51 -6.53
C SER A 167 -1.94 -0.37 -5.26
N PRO A 168 -3.12 -0.74 -4.72
CA PRO A 168 -3.22 -1.74 -3.66
C PRO A 168 -2.85 -3.15 -4.16
N LEU A 169 -2.85 -3.38 -5.48
CA LEU A 169 -2.49 -4.65 -6.11
C LEU A 169 -0.97 -4.74 -6.35
N ASP A 170 -0.44 -5.95 -6.32
CA ASP A 170 0.97 -6.23 -6.63
C ASP A 170 1.33 -5.83 -8.07
N GLY A 171 0.45 -6.14 -9.03
CA GLY A 171 0.63 -5.81 -10.44
C GLY A 171 1.67 -6.65 -11.18
N THR A 172 2.17 -7.75 -10.59
CA THR A 172 3.06 -8.70 -11.28
C THR A 172 2.59 -10.14 -11.15
N PHE A 173 2.49 -10.65 -9.93
CA PHE A 173 2.04 -12.00 -9.63
C PHE A 173 0.96 -11.91 -8.55
N PRO A 174 -0.32 -12.14 -8.90
CA PRO A 174 -1.44 -11.92 -7.99
C PRO A 174 -1.61 -13.06 -6.98
N TRP A 175 -0.51 -13.47 -6.33
CA TRP A 175 -0.53 -14.53 -5.33
C TRP A 175 -1.18 -14.07 -4.03
N LEU A 176 -1.14 -12.77 -3.70
CA LEU A 176 -1.81 -12.21 -2.52
C LEU A 176 -3.32 -12.23 -2.66
N GLU A 177 -3.82 -11.89 -3.85
CA GLU A 177 -5.23 -11.82 -4.20
C GLU A 177 -5.84 -13.20 -4.47
N THR A 178 -5.00 -14.23 -4.61
CA THR A 178 -5.43 -15.60 -4.92
C THR A 178 -5.01 -16.61 -3.85
N VAL A 179 -4.13 -17.55 -4.17
CA VAL A 179 -3.89 -18.79 -3.39
C VAL A 179 -2.66 -18.72 -2.48
N GLY A 180 -2.02 -17.56 -2.35
CA GLY A 180 -0.77 -17.41 -1.64
C GLY A 180 0.46 -17.80 -2.46
N MET A 181 1.63 -17.35 -2.03
CA MET A 181 2.86 -17.47 -2.83
C MET A 181 3.25 -18.92 -3.15
N GLU A 182 3.19 -19.82 -2.16
CA GLU A 182 3.62 -21.21 -2.34
C GLU A 182 2.75 -21.93 -3.38
N GLU A 183 1.44 -21.91 -3.20
CA GLU A 183 0.51 -22.58 -4.12
C GLU A 183 0.51 -21.91 -5.50
N PHE A 184 0.65 -20.58 -5.57
CA PHE A 184 0.74 -19.87 -6.85
C PHE A 184 1.98 -20.31 -7.65
N LEU A 185 3.13 -20.47 -6.99
CA LEU A 185 4.36 -20.96 -7.63
C LEU A 185 4.24 -22.43 -8.06
N ILE A 186 3.59 -23.28 -7.27
CA ILE A 186 3.30 -24.68 -7.66
C ILE A 186 2.35 -24.72 -8.87
N SER A 187 1.33 -23.86 -8.88
CA SER A 187 0.35 -23.74 -9.96
C SER A 187 0.97 -23.29 -11.28
N MET A 188 2.06 -22.51 -11.27
CA MET A 188 2.78 -22.17 -12.52
C MET A 188 3.24 -23.40 -13.31
N ILE A 189 3.49 -24.53 -12.63
CA ILE A 189 3.91 -25.78 -13.25
C ILE A 189 2.72 -26.73 -13.42
N THR A 190 1.88 -26.83 -12.39
CA THR A 190 0.88 -27.89 -12.27
C THR A 190 -0.51 -27.49 -12.79
N ASN A 191 -0.81 -26.19 -12.84
CA ASN A 191 -2.07 -25.63 -13.28
C ASN A 191 -1.88 -24.25 -13.95
N PRO A 192 -1.19 -24.19 -15.11
CA PRO A 192 -0.86 -22.92 -15.76
C PRO A 192 -2.09 -22.11 -16.20
N ASP A 193 -3.21 -22.77 -16.52
CA ASP A 193 -4.45 -22.11 -16.91
C ASP A 193 -5.00 -21.21 -15.80
N PHE A 194 -4.95 -21.67 -14.54
CA PHE A 194 -5.28 -20.83 -13.38
C PHE A 194 -4.39 -19.60 -13.30
N VAL A 195 -3.07 -19.76 -13.51
CA VAL A 195 -2.11 -18.65 -13.45
C VAL A 195 -2.37 -17.63 -14.55
N TYR A 196 -2.63 -18.08 -15.77
CA TYR A 196 -2.96 -17.18 -16.88
C TYR A 196 -4.23 -16.39 -16.60
N ARG A 197 -5.28 -17.06 -16.14
CA ARG A 197 -6.55 -16.41 -15.78
C ARG A 197 -6.36 -15.39 -14.64
N ALA A 198 -5.57 -15.74 -13.61
CA ALA A 198 -5.29 -14.82 -12.52
C ALA A 198 -4.52 -13.56 -13.00
N ILE A 199 -3.56 -13.72 -13.91
CA ILE A 199 -2.83 -12.58 -14.51
C ILE A 199 -3.78 -11.70 -15.33
N GLU A 200 -4.68 -12.29 -16.13
CA GLU A 200 -5.70 -11.55 -16.90
C GLU A 200 -6.61 -10.69 -16.00
N VAL A 201 -6.90 -11.15 -14.78
CA VAL A 201 -7.79 -10.43 -13.86
C VAL A 201 -7.07 -9.30 -13.10
N TYR A 202 -5.85 -9.54 -12.64
CA TYR A 202 -5.22 -8.68 -11.63
C TYR A 202 -4.05 -7.83 -12.13
N VAL A 203 -3.58 -8.06 -13.36
CA VAL A 203 -2.39 -7.39 -13.90
C VAL A 203 -2.68 -6.58 -15.17
N THR A 204 -3.53 -7.09 -16.05
CA THR A 204 -3.87 -6.47 -17.34
C THR A 204 -5.10 -5.57 -17.23
#